data_AF-A0A524M7M1-F1
#
_entry.id   AF-A0A524M7M1-F1
#
_cell.length_a   1.000
_cell.length_b   1.000
_cell.length_c   1.000
_cell.angle_alpha   90.00
_cell.angle_beta   90.00
_cell.angle_gamma   90.00
#
_symmetry.space_group_name_H-M   'P 1'
#
loop_
_entity.id
_entity.type
_entity.pdbx_description
1 polymer ?
#
loop_
_entity_poly.entity_id
_entity_poly.type
_entity_poly.pdbx_seq_one_letter_code
_entity_poly.pdbx_strand_id
1 'polypeptide(L)'
;MMTRSMSKLPLWLTFISLIALLVSSCSRPQSDPIAILESDVVTGEAPLDARFNLSFSIHPLGRDMTFELDFGDGSTPVNGIELDIILHHTYTAEGVYEPSLLLVDNAGNSATDSLIITVDSLGPAIGLEIGSAAPDFEGSLTTGGTMRLSDYRGSVVILDFWGSWCTPCRNSMPELDRLVTKYESQGLVAVVVSTDVSELDTISFLMANGLTQFVSVWEPGGKLNPIDLLYGDVSPYPTTYLIDRQGVIRYISIGYPSTITEARLENLL
;
A
#
# COMPACT_ATOMS: atom_id res chain seq x y z
N MET A 1 13.53 -91.71 -19.11
CA MET A 1 13.70 -90.88 -20.32
C MET A 1 13.96 -89.43 -19.89
N MET A 2 14.69 -88.66 -20.70
CA MET A 2 14.64 -87.18 -20.92
C MET A 2 13.75 -86.32 -19.98
N THR A 3 14.14 -85.16 -19.41
CA THR A 3 15.37 -84.30 -19.37
C THR A 3 15.42 -83.55 -17.98
N ARG A 4 16.05 -82.40 -17.65
CA ARG A 4 16.74 -81.30 -18.37
C ARG A 4 17.73 -80.49 -17.50
N SER A 5 18.90 -80.19 -18.09
CA SER A 5 19.94 -79.16 -17.85
C SER A 5 19.76 -77.98 -16.84
N MET A 6 20.71 -77.92 -15.90
CA MET A 6 21.58 -76.79 -15.43
C MET A 6 21.28 -75.30 -15.75
N SER A 7 21.37 -74.45 -14.70
CA SER A 7 22.15 -73.17 -14.62
C SER A 7 22.11 -72.62 -13.17
N LYS A 8 23.20 -72.50 -12.39
CA LYS A 8 24.30 -71.50 -12.36
C LYS A 8 23.94 -70.09 -11.81
N LEU A 9 24.46 -69.79 -10.61
CA LEU A 9 24.59 -68.45 -9.99
C LEU A 9 25.82 -67.69 -10.54
N PRO A 10 25.88 -66.35 -10.34
CA PRO A 10 26.99 -65.81 -9.54
C PRO A 10 26.60 -64.67 -8.56
N LEU A 11 27.54 -64.34 -7.66
CA LEU A 11 27.54 -63.17 -6.77
C LEU A 11 27.98 -61.88 -7.50
N TRP A 12 27.83 -60.73 -6.83
CA TRP A 12 28.60 -59.44 -6.86
C TRP A 12 27.62 -58.28 -6.51
N LEU A 13 27.96 -57.12 -5.92
CA LEU A 13 29.05 -56.67 -5.02
C LEU A 13 28.64 -55.26 -4.49
N THR A 14 28.91 -54.92 -3.23
CA THR A 14 28.91 -53.54 -2.63
C THR A 14 27.85 -52.49 -3.04
N PHE A 15 26.97 -52.11 -2.11
CA PHE A 15 26.30 -50.79 -2.14
C PHE A 15 27.28 -49.68 -1.71
N ILE A 16 27.36 -48.60 -2.48
CA ILE A 16 28.06 -47.36 -2.09
C ILE A 16 27.01 -46.37 -1.58
N SER A 17 27.20 -45.85 -0.36
CA SER A 17 26.32 -44.82 0.20
C SER A 17 26.66 -43.45 -0.37
N LEU A 18 25.70 -42.82 -1.06
CA LEU A 18 25.91 -41.52 -1.70
C LEU A 18 25.57 -40.40 -0.72
N ILE A 19 26.59 -39.77 -0.14
CA ILE A 19 26.41 -38.57 0.70
C ILE A 19 26.10 -37.38 -0.22
N ALA A 20 24.84 -36.96 -0.25
CA ALA A 20 24.43 -35.74 -0.93
C ALA A 20 24.90 -34.52 -0.12
N LEU A 21 25.87 -33.77 -0.67
CA LEU A 21 26.23 -32.46 -0.15
C LEU A 21 25.09 -31.47 -0.43
N LEU A 22 24.42 -31.02 0.62
CA LEU A 22 23.53 -29.86 0.58
C LEU A 22 24.37 -28.62 0.27
N VAL A 23 24.41 -28.23 -1.00
CA VAL A 23 24.94 -26.93 -1.40
C VAL A 23 23.92 -25.89 -0.96
N SER A 24 24.28 -25.06 0.03
CA SER A 24 23.43 -23.93 0.43
C SER A 24 23.15 -23.06 -0.79
N SER A 25 21.88 -22.92 -1.15
CA SER A 25 21.44 -22.04 -2.22
C SER A 25 21.69 -20.59 -1.81
N CYS A 26 22.83 -20.05 -2.24
CA CYS A 26 23.07 -18.61 -2.16
C CYS A 26 21.99 -17.94 -3.03
N SER A 27 21.04 -17.26 -2.39
CA SER A 27 19.95 -16.58 -3.08
C SER A 27 20.55 -15.56 -4.05
N ARG A 28 20.16 -15.64 -5.32
CA ARG A 28 20.51 -14.60 -6.28
C ARG A 28 19.88 -13.28 -5.81
N PRO A 29 20.55 -12.13 -5.94
CA PRO A 29 19.87 -10.84 -5.81
C PRO A 29 18.73 -10.80 -6.83
N GLN A 30 17.57 -10.28 -6.42
CA GLN A 30 16.37 -10.32 -7.24
C GLN A 30 16.63 -9.59 -8.56
N SER A 31 16.48 -10.32 -9.67
CA SER A 31 16.91 -9.93 -11.01
C SER A 31 15.82 -9.22 -11.81
N ASP A 32 14.62 -9.20 -11.26
CA ASP A 32 13.37 -9.08 -12.00
C ASP A 32 12.81 -7.66 -11.84
N PRO A 33 11.97 -7.17 -12.77
CA PRO A 33 11.29 -5.89 -12.62
C PRO A 33 10.52 -5.76 -11.30
N ILE A 34 10.32 -4.53 -10.85
CA ILE A 34 9.31 -4.17 -9.87
C ILE A 34 8.27 -3.33 -10.61
N ALA A 35 7.11 -3.92 -10.85
CA ALA A 35 5.94 -3.22 -11.37
C ALA A 35 5.27 -2.43 -10.23
N ILE A 36 4.89 -1.19 -10.54
CA ILE A 36 4.05 -0.34 -9.69
C ILE A 36 3.05 0.36 -10.60
N LEU A 37 1.77 0.10 -10.39
CA LEU A 37 0.64 0.72 -11.06
C LEU A 37 -0.11 1.58 -10.06
N GLU A 38 0.00 2.91 -10.17
CA GLU A 38 -0.84 3.84 -9.44
C GLU A 38 -1.91 4.44 -10.37
N SER A 39 -3.04 4.86 -9.80
CA SER A 39 -4.07 5.64 -10.49
C SER A 39 -4.48 6.83 -9.63
N ASP A 40 -4.88 7.97 -10.19
CA ASP A 40 -5.34 9.11 -9.39
C ASP A 40 -6.70 8.84 -8.71
N VAL A 41 -7.58 8.06 -9.35
CA VAL A 41 -8.86 7.56 -8.81
C VAL A 41 -8.92 6.04 -8.79
N VAL A 42 -9.70 5.48 -7.85
CA VAL A 42 -10.08 4.04 -7.80
C VAL A 42 -11.59 3.82 -7.82
N THR A 43 -12.39 4.87 -7.82
CA THR A 43 -13.85 4.79 -7.79
C THR A 43 -14.50 6.13 -8.16
N GLY A 44 -15.74 6.08 -8.66
CA GLY A 44 -16.55 7.25 -9.02
C GLY A 44 -17.72 6.88 -9.94
N GLU A 45 -18.49 7.89 -10.36
CA GLU A 45 -19.62 7.72 -11.28
C GLU A 45 -19.15 7.57 -12.74
N ALA A 46 -19.96 6.95 -13.60
CA ALA A 46 -19.67 6.89 -15.04
C ALA A 46 -20.07 8.20 -15.76
N PRO A 47 -19.25 8.76 -16.67
CA PRO A 47 -17.93 8.29 -17.09
C PRO A 47 -16.83 8.64 -16.06
N LEU A 48 -16.04 7.65 -15.66
CA LEU A 48 -14.91 7.85 -14.77
C LEU A 48 -13.63 8.02 -15.59
N ASP A 49 -13.17 9.27 -15.72
CA ASP A 49 -11.84 9.58 -16.25
C ASP A 49 -10.79 9.25 -15.19
N ALA A 50 -9.90 8.30 -15.50
CA ALA A 50 -8.83 7.82 -14.63
C ALA A 50 -7.45 8.06 -15.27
N ARG A 51 -6.49 8.49 -14.45
CA ARG A 51 -5.10 8.72 -14.86
C ARG A 51 -4.21 7.71 -14.19
N PHE A 52 -3.48 6.93 -14.99
CA PHE A 52 -2.57 5.89 -14.54
C PHE A 52 -1.12 6.38 -14.63
N ASN A 53 -0.35 6.11 -13.58
CA ASN A 53 1.05 6.49 -13.44
C ASN A 53 1.92 5.25 -13.24
N LEU A 54 2.92 5.10 -14.11
CA LEU A 54 3.83 3.95 -14.14
C LEU A 54 5.25 4.30 -13.68
N SER A 55 5.55 5.59 -13.41
CA SER A 55 6.93 6.10 -13.32
C SER A 55 7.71 5.58 -12.12
N PHE A 56 7.02 5.02 -11.13
CA PHE A 56 7.59 4.40 -9.93
C PHE A 56 8.04 2.94 -10.16
N SER A 57 7.64 2.34 -11.29
CA SER A 57 8.13 1.04 -11.73
C SER A 57 9.64 1.07 -12.00
N ILE A 58 10.37 0.07 -11.53
CA ILE A 58 11.84 0.08 -11.57
C ILE A 58 12.45 -1.29 -11.85
N HIS A 59 13.51 -1.33 -12.67
CA HIS A 59 14.37 -2.50 -12.79
C HIS A 59 15.53 -2.38 -11.77
N PRO A 60 15.72 -3.32 -10.81
CA PRO A 60 16.78 -3.22 -9.79
C PRO A 60 18.21 -3.12 -10.34
N LEU A 61 18.42 -3.64 -11.56
CA LEU A 61 19.68 -3.57 -12.30
C LEU A 61 19.73 -2.47 -13.39
N GLY A 62 18.74 -1.58 -13.45
CA GLY A 62 18.69 -0.48 -14.43
C GLY A 62 18.67 -0.93 -15.89
N ARG A 63 17.91 -1.98 -16.22
CA ARG A 63 17.71 -2.46 -17.61
C ARG A 63 16.51 -1.77 -18.26
N ASP A 64 16.56 -1.68 -19.58
CA ASP A 64 15.40 -1.31 -20.40
C ASP A 64 14.28 -2.34 -20.22
N MET A 65 13.04 -1.85 -20.19
CA MET A 65 11.81 -2.66 -20.06
C MET A 65 10.76 -2.19 -21.07
N THR A 66 9.90 -3.11 -21.50
CA THR A 66 8.63 -2.81 -22.16
C THR A 66 7.50 -2.94 -21.15
N PHE A 67 6.45 -2.11 -21.29
CA PHE A 67 5.19 -2.25 -20.55
C PHE A 67 4.03 -2.59 -21.49
N GLU A 68 3.08 -3.34 -20.95
CA GLU A 68 1.70 -3.46 -21.43
C GLU A 68 0.76 -3.11 -20.27
N LEU A 69 -0.24 -2.27 -20.50
CA LEU A 69 -1.29 -1.93 -19.54
C LEU A 69 -2.65 -2.28 -20.15
N ASP A 70 -3.30 -3.31 -19.59
CA ASP A 70 -4.71 -3.59 -19.81
C ASP A 70 -5.55 -2.82 -18.78
N PHE A 71 -6.68 -2.25 -19.19
CA PHE A 71 -7.61 -1.53 -18.31
C PHE A 71 -8.71 -2.44 -17.74
N GLY A 72 -8.78 -3.71 -18.15
CA GLY A 72 -9.74 -4.70 -17.62
C GLY A 72 -11.18 -4.53 -18.12
N ASP A 73 -11.46 -3.54 -18.96
CA ASP A 73 -12.78 -3.27 -19.56
C ASP A 73 -12.96 -3.88 -20.96
N GLY A 74 -11.91 -4.51 -21.51
CA GLY A 74 -11.90 -5.07 -22.86
C GLY A 74 -11.58 -4.07 -23.98
N SER A 75 -11.11 -2.86 -23.64
CA SER A 75 -10.44 -1.96 -24.58
C SER A 75 -9.06 -2.51 -25.03
N THR A 76 -8.38 -1.80 -25.93
CA THR A 76 -7.07 -2.24 -26.44
C THR A 76 -5.95 -1.87 -25.46
N PRO A 77 -5.14 -2.83 -24.95
CA PRO A 77 -4.04 -2.54 -24.03
C PRO A 77 -3.01 -1.56 -24.59
N VAL A 78 -2.56 -0.61 -23.75
CA VAL A 78 -1.52 0.36 -24.11
C VAL A 78 -0.15 -0.27 -23.94
N ASN A 79 0.69 -0.18 -24.97
CA ASN A 79 2.02 -0.79 -25.00
C ASN A 79 3.10 0.29 -25.20
N GLY A 80 4.26 0.17 -24.51
CA GLY A 80 5.33 1.15 -24.61
C GLY A 80 6.64 0.79 -23.89
N ILE A 81 7.52 1.80 -23.77
CA ILE A 81 8.83 1.72 -23.07
C ILE A 81 9.09 2.91 -22.13
N GLU A 82 8.28 3.96 -22.21
CA GLU A 82 8.45 5.19 -21.45
C GLU A 82 7.50 5.12 -20.24
N LEU A 83 8.04 5.04 -19.02
CA LEU A 83 7.26 4.89 -17.80
C LEU A 83 6.90 6.23 -17.15
N ASP A 84 7.63 7.30 -17.48
CA ASP A 84 7.43 8.66 -16.97
C ASP A 84 6.33 9.43 -17.74
N ILE A 85 5.24 8.71 -18.08
CA ILE A 85 4.06 9.25 -18.76
C ILE A 85 2.80 8.94 -17.96
N ILE A 86 1.87 9.88 -17.99
CA ILE A 86 0.53 9.67 -17.45
C ILE A 86 -0.37 9.14 -18.57
N LEU A 87 -0.88 7.92 -18.38
CA LEU A 87 -1.83 7.30 -19.29
C LEU A 87 -3.25 7.68 -18.86
N HIS A 88 -4.12 8.01 -19.81
CA HIS A 88 -5.51 8.41 -19.55
C HIS A 88 -6.46 7.35 -20.11
N HIS A 89 -7.45 6.95 -19.31
CA HIS A 89 -8.54 6.07 -19.74
C HIS A 89 -9.88 6.53 -19.17
N THR A 90 -10.99 6.22 -19.85
CA THR A 90 -12.34 6.63 -19.42
C THR A 90 -13.24 5.40 -19.33
N TYR A 91 -13.59 5.00 -18.10
CA TYR A 91 -14.55 3.92 -17.88
C TYR A 91 -15.97 4.45 -18.13
N THR A 92 -16.61 3.98 -19.21
CA THR A 92 -17.87 4.56 -19.72
C THR A 92 -19.14 3.90 -19.18
N ALA A 93 -19.02 2.86 -18.34
CA ALA A 93 -20.13 2.13 -17.76
C ALA A 93 -19.86 1.81 -16.27
N GLU A 94 -20.92 1.51 -15.52
CA GLU A 94 -20.80 0.96 -14.17
C GLU A 94 -20.21 -0.45 -14.22
N GLY A 95 -19.33 -0.77 -13.28
CA GLY A 95 -18.59 -2.03 -13.25
C GLY A 95 -17.41 -2.02 -12.28
N VAL A 96 -16.90 -3.22 -12.00
CA VAL A 96 -15.64 -3.42 -11.29
C VAL A 96 -14.62 -3.89 -12.33
N TYR A 97 -13.53 -3.13 -12.47
CA TYR A 97 -12.46 -3.37 -13.44
C TYR A 97 -11.15 -3.65 -12.70
N GLU A 98 -10.29 -4.49 -13.27
CA GLU A 98 -8.98 -4.82 -12.71
C GLU A 98 -7.86 -4.47 -13.71
N PRO A 99 -7.45 -3.19 -13.79
CA PRO A 99 -6.28 -2.78 -14.57
C PRO A 99 -5.01 -3.53 -14.15
N SER A 100 -4.26 -3.99 -15.14
CA SER A 100 -3.09 -4.85 -14.97
C SER A 100 -1.92 -4.33 -15.78
N LEU A 101 -0.86 -3.90 -15.09
CA LEU A 101 0.43 -3.54 -15.66
C LEU A 101 1.31 -4.78 -15.75
N LEU A 102 1.76 -5.14 -16.96
CA LEU A 102 2.82 -6.12 -17.19
C LEU A 102 4.10 -5.42 -17.62
N LEU A 103 5.20 -5.66 -16.91
CA LEU A 103 6.55 -5.25 -17.30
C LEU A 103 7.37 -6.46 -17.74
N VAL A 104 8.18 -6.30 -18.79
CA VAL A 104 9.12 -7.32 -19.28
C VAL A 104 10.48 -6.68 -19.57
N ASP A 105 11.57 -7.26 -19.06
CA ASP A 105 12.94 -6.81 -19.32
C ASP A 105 13.55 -7.45 -20.58
N ASN A 106 14.67 -6.92 -21.04
CA ASN A 106 15.37 -7.42 -22.23
C ASN A 106 15.95 -8.85 -22.13
N ALA A 107 15.85 -9.50 -20.97
CA ALA A 107 16.20 -10.91 -20.76
C ALA A 107 14.98 -11.83 -20.54
N GLY A 108 13.76 -11.30 -20.61
CA GLY A 108 12.50 -12.05 -20.48
C GLY A 108 12.05 -12.29 -19.03
N ASN A 109 12.63 -11.58 -18.05
CA ASN A 109 12.11 -11.51 -16.69
C ASN A 109 10.94 -10.52 -16.66
N SER A 110 9.89 -10.81 -15.90
CA SER A 110 8.69 -10.00 -15.87
C SER A 110 8.15 -9.79 -14.44
N ALA A 111 7.36 -8.73 -14.28
CA ALA A 111 6.56 -8.49 -13.09
C ALA A 111 5.20 -7.91 -13.49
N THR A 112 4.23 -8.06 -12.61
CA THR A 112 2.87 -7.55 -12.79
C THR A 112 2.43 -6.84 -11.53
N ASP A 113 1.68 -5.75 -11.69
CA ASP A 113 0.94 -5.08 -10.62
C ASP A 113 -0.48 -4.75 -11.08
N SER A 114 -1.44 -4.79 -10.17
CA SER A 114 -2.86 -4.57 -10.48
C SER A 114 -3.59 -3.86 -9.35
N LEU A 115 -4.63 -3.11 -9.72
CA LEU A 115 -5.53 -2.42 -8.80
C LEU A 115 -6.98 -2.62 -9.22
N ILE A 116 -7.92 -2.24 -8.37
CA ILE A 116 -9.36 -2.30 -8.66
C ILE A 116 -9.88 -0.88 -8.92
N ILE A 117 -10.64 -0.72 -10.01
CA ILE A 117 -11.46 0.47 -10.27
C ILE A 117 -12.94 0.09 -10.14
N THR A 118 -13.68 0.76 -9.25
CA THR A 118 -15.12 0.52 -9.03
C THR A 118 -15.94 1.71 -9.50
N VAL A 119 -16.58 1.58 -10.66
CA VAL A 119 -17.47 2.60 -11.23
C VAL A 119 -18.91 2.31 -10.81
N ASP A 120 -19.49 3.19 -10.01
CA ASP A 120 -20.81 3.03 -9.39
C ASP A 120 -21.46 4.39 -9.16
N SER A 121 -22.73 4.57 -9.58
CA SER A 121 -23.49 5.81 -9.35
C SER A 121 -23.90 6.06 -7.89
N LEU A 122 -23.66 5.11 -6.98
CA LEU A 122 -23.74 5.30 -5.53
C LEU A 122 -22.44 5.84 -4.91
N GLY A 123 -21.33 5.83 -5.67
CA GLY A 123 -20.00 6.17 -5.21
C GLY A 123 -19.40 5.13 -4.23
N PRO A 124 -18.25 5.46 -3.61
CA PRO A 124 -17.55 4.55 -2.71
C PRO A 124 -18.37 4.20 -1.46
N ALA A 125 -18.53 2.90 -1.20
CA ALA A 125 -19.09 2.39 0.04
C ALA A 125 -18.24 2.81 1.25
N ILE A 126 -18.88 3.14 2.38
CA ILE A 126 -18.17 3.44 3.63
C ILE A 126 -17.60 2.13 4.20
N GLY A 127 -16.29 2.11 4.42
CA GLY A 127 -15.54 0.90 4.79
C GLY A 127 -14.11 1.24 5.22
N LEU A 128 -13.31 0.21 5.49
CA LEU A 128 -11.92 0.33 5.96
C LEU A 128 -10.91 -0.24 4.96
N GLU A 129 -11.40 -0.82 3.86
CA GLU A 129 -10.66 -1.37 2.74
C GLU A 129 -10.22 -0.29 1.72
N ILE A 130 -9.22 -0.60 0.89
CA ILE A 130 -8.81 0.27 -0.22
C ILE A 130 -9.96 0.37 -1.23
N GLY A 131 -10.29 1.58 -1.66
CA GLY A 131 -11.45 1.87 -2.52
C GLY A 131 -12.72 2.29 -1.76
N SER A 132 -12.77 2.09 -0.44
CA SER A 132 -13.89 2.58 0.39
C SER A 132 -13.71 4.03 0.84
N ALA A 133 -14.84 4.71 1.08
CA ALA A 133 -14.88 6.00 1.72
C ALA A 133 -14.52 5.85 3.21
N ALA A 134 -13.53 6.61 3.67
CA ALA A 134 -13.10 6.62 5.06
C ALA A 134 -14.25 7.11 5.98
N PRO A 135 -14.57 6.39 7.08
CA PRO A 135 -15.66 6.75 7.98
C PRO A 135 -15.49 8.15 8.58
N ASP A 136 -16.51 9.01 8.46
CA ASP A 136 -16.46 10.33 9.08
C ASP A 136 -16.55 10.26 10.61
N PHE A 137 -15.72 11.05 11.28
CA PHE A 137 -15.73 11.24 12.73
C PHE A 137 -15.53 12.71 13.09
N GLU A 138 -15.98 13.08 14.29
CA GLU A 138 -15.60 14.33 14.94
C GLU A 138 -14.63 14.02 16.08
N GLY A 139 -13.49 14.72 16.12
CA GLY A 139 -12.41 14.48 17.08
C GLY A 139 -11.99 15.75 17.83
N SER A 140 -11.64 15.59 19.12
CA SER A 140 -11.12 16.66 19.97
C SER A 140 -9.66 16.95 19.64
N LEU A 141 -9.32 18.22 19.41
CA LEU A 141 -7.96 18.66 19.12
C LEU A 141 -7.18 18.92 20.41
N THR A 142 -5.91 18.49 20.46
CA THR A 142 -4.99 18.79 21.58
C THR A 142 -4.63 20.28 21.70
N THR A 143 -4.91 21.07 20.66
CA THR A 143 -4.83 22.54 20.66
C THR A 143 -6.14 23.21 21.14
N GLY A 144 -7.18 22.42 21.42
CA GLY A 144 -8.51 22.87 21.81
C GLY A 144 -9.48 23.02 20.61
N GLY A 145 -10.75 22.67 20.85
CA GLY A 145 -11.79 22.63 19.82
C GLY A 145 -11.97 21.22 19.23
N THR A 146 -12.74 21.12 18.14
CA THR A 146 -12.97 19.87 17.41
C THR A 146 -12.70 20.04 15.91
N MET A 147 -12.46 18.92 15.23
CA MET A 147 -12.35 18.78 13.77
C MET A 147 -13.29 17.66 13.29
N ARG A 148 -13.74 17.71 12.04
CA ARG A 148 -14.41 16.58 11.37
C ARG A 148 -13.58 16.06 10.21
N LEU A 149 -13.49 14.74 10.01
CA LEU A 149 -12.65 14.17 8.95
C LEU A 149 -13.09 14.64 7.54
N SER A 150 -14.40 14.83 7.33
CA SER A 150 -14.93 15.39 6.09
C SER A 150 -14.59 16.88 5.86
N ASP A 151 -14.11 17.63 6.87
CA ASP A 151 -13.65 19.01 6.67
C ASP A 151 -12.40 19.08 5.78
N TYR A 152 -11.65 17.97 5.70
CA TYR A 152 -10.44 17.83 4.88
C TYR A 152 -10.71 17.32 3.45
N ARG A 153 -11.97 17.21 3.01
CA ARG A 153 -12.28 16.91 1.60
C ARG A 153 -11.68 17.96 0.67
N GLY A 154 -11.06 17.49 -0.41
CA GLY A 154 -10.19 18.29 -1.29
C GLY A 154 -8.70 18.20 -0.94
N SER A 155 -8.32 17.71 0.25
CA SER A 155 -6.92 17.45 0.66
C SER A 155 -6.62 15.95 0.68
N VAL A 156 -5.36 15.59 0.47
CA VAL A 156 -4.87 14.23 0.76
C VAL A 156 -4.63 14.15 2.27
N VAL A 157 -5.13 13.10 2.92
CA VAL A 157 -5.05 12.94 4.38
C VAL A 157 -4.30 11.66 4.75
N ILE A 158 -3.24 11.81 5.54
CA ILE A 158 -2.66 10.70 6.31
C ILE A 158 -3.39 10.66 7.65
N LEU A 159 -4.16 9.61 7.89
CA LEU A 159 -4.81 9.35 9.18
C LEU A 159 -4.00 8.28 9.94
N ASP A 160 -3.28 8.68 10.99
CA ASP A 160 -2.38 7.79 11.75
C ASP A 160 -2.86 7.61 13.20
N PHE A 161 -3.13 6.35 13.57
CA PHE A 161 -3.50 5.94 14.93
C PHE A 161 -2.25 5.55 15.71
N TRP A 162 -1.95 6.26 16.80
CA TRP A 162 -0.67 6.17 17.49
C TRP A 162 -0.75 6.41 19.01
N GLY A 163 0.39 6.33 19.71
CA GLY A 163 0.52 6.81 21.09
C GLY A 163 1.97 7.02 21.52
N SER A 164 2.21 7.89 22.49
CA SER A 164 3.55 8.24 23.02
C SER A 164 4.29 7.04 23.63
N TRP A 165 3.56 6.02 24.07
CA TRP A 165 4.09 4.75 24.58
C TRP A 165 4.51 3.77 23.47
N CYS A 166 3.97 3.91 22.25
CA CYS A 166 4.20 3.03 21.12
C CYS A 166 5.55 3.32 20.45
N THR A 167 6.54 2.44 20.65
CA THR A 167 7.90 2.64 20.07
C THR A 167 7.92 2.65 18.53
N PRO A 168 7.20 1.77 17.80
CA PRO A 168 7.12 1.87 16.34
C PRO A 168 6.51 3.20 15.86
N CYS A 169 5.44 3.67 16.50
CA CYS A 169 4.78 4.94 16.18
C CYS A 169 5.71 6.15 16.35
N ARG A 170 6.42 6.22 17.49
CA ARG A 170 7.41 7.29 17.74
C ARG A 170 8.53 7.33 16.70
N ASN A 171 8.82 6.19 16.05
CA ASN A 171 9.83 6.11 15.00
C ASN A 171 9.30 6.55 13.63
N SER A 172 7.98 6.51 13.37
CA SER A 172 7.38 7.02 12.12
C SER A 172 7.11 8.52 12.14
N MET A 173 6.72 9.10 13.29
CA MET A 173 6.29 10.51 13.34
C MET A 173 7.27 11.53 12.73
N PRO A 174 8.61 11.44 12.91
CA PRO A 174 9.53 12.41 12.31
C PRO A 174 9.52 12.40 10.77
N GLU A 175 9.20 11.26 10.16
CA GLU A 175 9.05 11.16 8.70
C GLU A 175 7.68 11.67 8.25
N LEU A 176 6.61 11.42 9.02
CA LEU A 176 5.30 12.01 8.76
C LEU A 176 5.32 13.54 8.82
N ASP A 177 5.98 14.13 9.82
CA ASP A 177 6.14 15.59 9.95
C ASP A 177 6.96 16.17 8.79
N ARG A 178 8.03 15.46 8.35
CA ARG A 178 8.79 15.80 7.14
C ARG A 178 7.94 15.76 5.86
N LEU A 179 7.12 14.74 5.69
CA LEU A 179 6.26 14.59 4.51
C LEU A 179 5.20 15.69 4.46
N VAL A 180 4.52 16.00 5.57
CA VAL A 180 3.58 17.14 5.62
C VAL A 180 4.32 18.45 5.34
N THR A 181 5.49 18.69 5.95
CA THR A 181 6.32 19.88 5.65
C THR A 181 6.65 20.02 4.15
N LYS A 182 6.84 18.90 3.42
CA LYS A 182 7.15 18.90 1.97
C LYS A 182 5.90 19.20 1.12
N TYR A 183 4.72 18.72 1.51
CA TYR A 183 3.53 18.68 0.65
C TYR A 183 2.30 19.46 1.17
N GLU A 184 2.37 20.14 2.32
CA GLU A 184 1.26 20.95 2.85
C GLU A 184 0.73 21.97 1.83
N SER A 185 1.64 22.65 1.13
CA SER A 185 1.34 23.62 0.06
C SER A 185 0.68 23.02 -1.18
N GLN A 186 0.72 21.68 -1.33
CA GLN A 186 0.05 20.93 -2.40
C GLN A 186 -1.29 20.33 -1.90
N GLY A 187 -1.55 20.37 -0.59
CA GLY A 187 -2.76 19.86 0.03
C GLY A 187 -2.61 18.51 0.74
N LEU A 188 -1.42 18.16 1.23
CA LEU A 188 -1.24 17.05 2.17
C LEU A 188 -1.51 17.52 3.62
N VAL A 189 -2.29 16.74 4.37
CA VAL A 189 -2.54 16.93 5.80
C VAL A 189 -2.29 15.61 6.53
N ALA A 190 -1.75 15.65 7.75
CA ALA A 190 -1.77 14.51 8.66
C ALA A 190 -2.71 14.76 9.84
N VAL A 191 -3.70 13.88 10.00
CA VAL A 191 -4.56 13.76 11.19
C VAL A 191 -4.01 12.63 12.04
N VAL A 192 -3.43 12.95 13.20
CA VAL A 192 -2.82 11.95 14.08
C VAL A 192 -3.72 11.74 15.30
N VAL A 193 -4.33 10.57 15.40
CA VAL A 193 -5.24 10.18 16.48
C VAL A 193 -4.42 9.49 17.56
N SER A 194 -4.19 10.20 18.66
CA SER A 194 -3.50 9.64 19.83
C SER A 194 -4.46 8.84 20.69
N THR A 195 -4.06 7.62 21.05
CA THR A 195 -4.73 6.72 22.01
C THR A 195 -4.01 6.69 23.37
N ASP A 196 -3.22 7.73 23.70
CA ASP A 196 -2.67 7.93 25.03
C ASP A 196 -3.78 8.11 26.09
N VAL A 197 -3.63 7.48 27.25
CA VAL A 197 -4.58 7.61 28.39
C VAL A 197 -4.64 9.05 28.94
N SER A 198 -3.60 9.84 28.67
CA SER A 198 -3.40 11.22 29.12
C SER A 198 -3.11 12.11 27.91
N GLU A 199 -3.95 13.12 27.69
CA GLU A 199 -3.76 14.16 26.67
C GLU A 199 -2.38 14.85 26.79
N LEU A 200 -1.92 15.03 28.04
CA LEU A 200 -0.64 15.66 28.34
C LEU A 200 0.55 14.80 27.88
N ASP A 201 0.40 13.49 27.74
CA ASP A 201 1.47 12.61 27.26
C ASP A 201 1.64 12.79 25.75
N THR A 202 0.52 12.89 25.02
CA THR A 202 0.44 13.28 23.61
C THR A 202 1.12 14.63 23.36
N ILE A 203 0.65 15.66 24.07
CA ILE A 203 1.15 17.05 23.94
C ILE A 203 2.65 17.12 24.28
N SER A 204 3.06 16.49 25.39
CA SER A 204 4.46 16.48 25.81
C SER A 204 5.37 15.79 24.80
N PHE A 205 4.92 14.68 24.19
CA PHE A 205 5.72 14.00 23.17
C PHE A 205 5.88 14.85 21.91
N LEU A 206 4.80 15.41 21.37
CA LEU A 206 4.86 16.24 20.16
C LEU A 206 5.75 17.46 20.37
N MET A 207 5.53 18.21 21.47
CA MET A 207 6.33 19.38 21.82
C MET A 207 7.81 19.06 22.06
N ALA A 208 8.12 17.95 22.74
CA ALA A 208 9.51 17.58 23.05
C ALA A 208 10.33 17.14 21.82
N ASN A 209 9.66 16.69 20.75
CA ASN A 209 10.30 16.27 19.51
C ASN A 209 10.19 17.31 18.38
N GLY A 210 9.53 18.45 18.60
CA GLY A 210 9.33 19.51 17.61
C GLY A 210 8.31 19.17 16.51
N LEU A 211 7.52 18.12 16.70
CA LEU A 211 6.50 17.65 15.76
C LEU A 211 5.33 18.64 15.80
N THR A 212 5.07 19.31 14.68
CA THR A 212 4.24 20.52 14.64
C THR A 212 3.30 20.59 13.43
N GLN A 213 3.47 19.73 12.43
CA GLN A 213 2.67 19.78 11.20
C GLN A 213 1.35 19.00 11.28
N PHE A 214 0.98 18.51 12.47
CA PHE A 214 -0.12 17.56 12.64
C PHE A 214 -1.42 18.22 13.14
N VAL A 215 -2.53 17.80 12.53
CA VAL A 215 -3.86 17.89 13.14
C VAL A 215 -3.92 16.82 14.23
N SER A 216 -3.44 17.15 15.43
CA SER A 216 -3.39 16.24 16.56
C SER A 216 -4.75 16.12 17.24
N VAL A 217 -5.40 14.99 17.01
CA VAL A 217 -6.59 14.54 17.75
C VAL A 217 -6.13 13.76 18.97
N TRP A 218 -6.74 14.03 20.12
CA TRP A 218 -6.62 13.13 21.28
C TRP A 218 -7.93 12.40 21.53
N GLU A 219 -7.82 11.08 21.62
CA GLU A 219 -8.89 10.21 22.09
C GLU A 219 -8.45 9.56 23.41
N PRO A 220 -9.21 9.70 24.52
CA PRO A 220 -8.79 9.19 25.82
C PRO A 220 -8.55 7.68 25.80
N GLY A 221 -7.27 7.27 25.88
CA GLY A 221 -6.85 5.87 25.78
C GLY A 221 -7.60 4.92 26.71
N GLY A 222 -8.23 3.89 26.14
CA GLY A 222 -9.13 3.00 26.87
C GLY A 222 -9.64 1.82 26.04
N LYS A 223 -10.69 1.16 26.52
CA LYS A 223 -11.37 0.05 25.84
C LYS A 223 -12.69 0.45 25.14
N LEU A 224 -12.98 1.75 25.07
CA LEU A 224 -14.28 2.30 24.63
C LEU A 224 -14.04 3.63 23.92
N ASN A 225 -13.22 3.55 22.86
CA ASN A 225 -12.65 4.69 22.15
C ASN A 225 -13.41 4.81 20.82
N PRO A 226 -14.34 5.77 20.65
CA PRO A 226 -15.28 5.77 19.53
C PRO A 226 -14.65 5.88 18.13
N ILE A 227 -13.53 6.58 17.96
CA ILE A 227 -12.82 6.71 16.68
C ILE A 227 -12.03 5.43 16.39
N ASP A 228 -11.25 4.95 17.36
CA ASP A 228 -10.53 3.67 17.28
C ASP A 228 -11.49 2.48 16.99
N LEU A 229 -12.64 2.42 17.65
CA LEU A 229 -13.68 1.40 17.40
C LEU A 229 -14.38 1.58 16.04
N LEU A 230 -14.55 2.82 15.54
CA LEU A 230 -15.06 3.08 14.20
C LEU A 230 -14.09 2.60 13.12
N TYR A 231 -12.78 2.63 13.41
CA TYR A 231 -11.70 2.11 12.58
C TYR A 231 -11.30 0.65 12.92
N GLY A 232 -12.13 -0.05 13.71
CA GLY A 232 -12.10 -1.51 13.80
C GLY A 232 -11.43 -2.12 15.03
N ASP A 233 -11.28 -1.39 16.15
CA ASP A 233 -10.48 -1.80 17.34
C ASP A 233 -8.99 -1.88 16.95
N VAL A 234 -8.40 -0.70 16.73
CA VAL A 234 -7.17 -0.49 15.97
C VAL A 234 -5.98 -1.11 16.69
N SER A 235 -5.59 -2.30 16.24
CA SER A 235 -4.49 -3.05 16.83
C SER A 235 -3.89 -4.02 15.80
N PRO A 236 -2.56 -4.06 15.62
CA PRO A 236 -1.51 -3.29 16.32
C PRO A 236 -1.29 -1.84 15.83
N TYR A 237 -0.71 -1.01 16.70
CA TYR A 237 -0.27 0.36 16.39
C TYR A 237 1.19 0.43 15.86
N PRO A 238 1.54 1.42 15.01
CA PRO A 238 0.63 2.38 14.40
C PRO A 238 -0.24 1.70 13.36
N THR A 239 -1.39 2.30 13.06
CA THR A 239 -2.17 1.96 11.87
C THR A 239 -2.43 3.24 11.11
N THR A 240 -2.08 3.24 9.83
CA THR A 240 -2.02 4.44 9.00
C THR A 240 -2.88 4.24 7.75
N TYR A 241 -3.86 5.10 7.55
CA TYR A 241 -4.64 5.18 6.31
C TYR A 241 -4.16 6.37 5.49
N LEU A 242 -3.88 6.17 4.21
CA LEU A 242 -3.76 7.26 3.24
C LEU A 242 -5.09 7.42 2.53
N ILE A 243 -5.63 8.63 2.55
CA ILE A 243 -6.96 8.97 2.06
C ILE A 243 -6.80 10.08 0.99
N ASP A 244 -7.45 9.95 -0.16
CA ASP A 244 -7.38 10.94 -1.24
C ASP A 244 -8.32 12.15 -1.04
N ARG A 245 -8.26 13.08 -2.00
CA ARG A 245 -9.05 14.33 -2.00
C ARG A 245 -10.57 14.07 -1.98
N GLN A 246 -11.04 12.92 -2.45
CA GLN A 246 -12.43 12.49 -2.45
C GLN A 246 -12.85 11.85 -1.11
N GLY A 247 -11.87 11.46 -0.29
CA GLY A 247 -12.08 10.78 0.99
C GLY A 247 -12.01 9.27 0.92
N VAL A 248 -11.43 8.71 -0.14
CA VAL A 248 -11.31 7.27 -0.38
C VAL A 248 -9.97 6.75 0.13
N ILE A 249 -9.97 5.58 0.75
CA ILE A 249 -8.76 4.91 1.29
C ILE A 249 -7.93 4.35 0.12
N ARG A 250 -6.65 4.73 0.05
CA ARG A 250 -5.70 4.43 -1.05
C ARG A 250 -4.48 3.62 -0.63
N TYR A 251 -4.19 3.56 0.66
CA TYR A 251 -3.17 2.70 1.25
C TYR A 251 -3.48 2.51 2.74
N ILE A 252 -3.09 1.35 3.27
CA ILE A 252 -3.25 0.98 4.68
C ILE A 252 -1.93 0.37 5.17
N SER A 253 -1.42 0.85 6.29
CA SER A 253 -0.34 0.23 7.08
C SER A 253 -0.89 -0.22 8.42
N ILE A 254 -0.46 -1.39 8.92
CA ILE A 254 -0.93 -1.94 10.21
C ILE A 254 0.27 -2.53 10.96
N GLY A 255 0.54 -2.03 12.17
CA GLY A 255 1.56 -2.55 13.09
C GLY A 255 3.01 -2.14 12.82
N TYR A 256 3.27 -1.35 11.78
CA TYR A 256 4.60 -0.98 11.33
C TYR A 256 4.65 0.51 10.95
N PRO A 257 5.81 1.18 11.07
CA PRO A 257 6.02 2.52 10.53
C PRO A 257 5.53 2.60 9.08
N SER A 258 4.66 3.58 8.79
CA SER A 258 3.99 3.73 7.50
C SER A 258 4.98 3.75 6.33
N THR A 259 4.87 2.81 5.40
CA THR A 259 5.69 2.77 4.18
C THR A 259 5.09 3.61 3.05
N ILE A 260 4.47 4.75 3.40
CA ILE A 260 3.95 5.71 2.43
C ILE A 260 5.13 6.31 1.68
N THR A 261 5.18 6.09 0.37
CA THR A 261 6.21 6.62 -0.51
C THR A 261 5.88 8.04 -0.95
N GLU A 262 6.91 8.87 -1.15
CA GLU A 262 6.75 10.18 -1.82
C GLU A 262 6.03 10.02 -3.18
N ALA A 263 6.34 8.95 -3.91
CA ALA A 263 5.64 8.50 -5.10
C ALA A 263 4.11 8.38 -4.95
N ARG A 264 3.61 7.60 -3.98
CA ARG A 264 2.16 7.43 -3.78
C ARG A 264 1.48 8.71 -3.30
N LEU A 265 2.20 9.61 -2.62
CA LEU A 265 1.69 10.94 -2.27
C LEU A 265 1.59 11.85 -3.50
N GLU A 266 2.65 11.94 -4.31
CA GLU A 266 2.71 12.76 -5.53
C GLU A 266 1.68 12.34 -6.59
N ASN A 267 1.20 11.09 -6.53
CA ASN A 267 0.12 10.60 -7.38
C ASN A 267 -1.30 11.05 -6.96
N LEU A 268 -1.48 11.49 -5.71
CA LEU A 268 -2.79 11.93 -5.16
C LEU A 268 -2.91 13.46 -5.02
N LEU A 269 -1.83 14.20 -5.27
CA LEU A 269 -1.73 15.64 -5.15
C LEU A 269 -2.03 16.34 -6.49
#